data_AF-A0A9W8UIU4-F1
#
_entry.id   AF-A0A9W8UIU4-F1
#
_cell.length_a   1.000
_cell.length_b   1.000
_cell.length_c   1.000
_cell.angle_alpha   90.00
_cell.angle_beta   90.00
_cell.angle_gamma   90.00
#
_symmetry.space_group_name_H-M   'P 1'
#
loop_
_entity.id
_entity.type
_entity.pdbx_description
1 polymer ?
#
loop_
_entity_poly.entity_id
_entity_poly.type
_entity_poly.pdbx_seq_one_letter_code
_entity_poly.pdbx_strand_id
1 'polypeptide(L)'
;MKDNKVVKPTDGPENYARAIISLSKRYTSTSVFPGNNYVDLAEWILQDRNILRTKSGLSPKPPSLVHRAGATHDLVVVYYNADKKWHIEGYDSEKSQELHGDMHISAGDVGQIVFIRGFISPRWVSTVGSKYNVDPEFFRRHMDFLSGTAAQILQNHMW
;
A
#
# COMPACT_ATOMS: atom_id res chain seq x y z
N MET A 1 11.68 12.84 -36.14
CA MET A 1 11.18 13.20 -34.80
C MET A 1 10.81 11.90 -34.10
N LYS A 2 11.50 11.54 -33.00
CA LYS A 2 11.18 10.35 -32.21
C LYS A 2 10.21 10.78 -31.12
N ASP A 3 9.01 10.22 -31.15
CA ASP A 3 8.01 10.39 -30.10
C ASP A 3 8.58 9.87 -28.79
N ASN A 4 8.96 10.79 -27.92
CA ASN A 4 9.43 10.49 -26.58
C ASN A 4 8.19 10.20 -25.73
N LYS A 5 7.66 8.97 -25.82
CA LYS A 5 6.68 8.48 -24.86
C LYS A 5 7.35 8.50 -23.49
N VAL A 6 6.94 9.45 -22.65
CA VAL A 6 7.22 9.41 -21.22
C VAL A 6 6.62 8.10 -20.70
N VAL A 7 7.47 7.10 -20.46
CA VAL A 7 7.07 5.83 -19.87
C VAL A 7 6.70 6.12 -18.42
N LYS A 8 5.41 6.24 -18.13
CA LYS A 8 4.90 6.18 -16.75
C LYS A 8 5.18 4.77 -16.21
N PRO A 9 5.95 4.59 -15.12
CA PRO A 9 6.12 3.29 -14.51
C PRO A 9 4.91 3.04 -13.60
N THR A 10 3.82 2.54 -14.15
CA THR A 10 2.55 2.40 -13.42
C THR A 10 1.78 1.30 -14.16
N ASP A 11 1.42 0.16 -13.57
CA ASP A 11 0.18 0.05 -12.80
C ASP A 11 0.18 -1.25 -11.95
N GLY A 12 1.27 -1.54 -11.24
CA GLY A 12 1.40 -2.77 -10.46
C GLY A 12 1.82 -2.47 -9.02
N PRO A 13 1.23 -3.13 -8.00
CA PRO A 13 1.67 -3.02 -6.61
C PRO A 13 3.19 -3.24 -6.45
N GLU A 14 3.71 -4.21 -7.21
CA GLU A 14 5.12 -4.57 -7.31
C GLU A 14 6.00 -3.37 -7.74
N ASN A 15 5.53 -2.58 -8.71
CA ASN A 15 6.26 -1.45 -9.26
C ASN A 15 6.24 -0.27 -8.29
N TYR A 16 5.10 -0.05 -7.62
CA TYR A 16 5.00 0.94 -6.55
C TYR A 16 5.97 0.62 -5.40
N ALA A 17 6.01 -0.64 -4.95
CA ALA A 17 6.98 -1.10 -3.95
C ALA A 17 8.43 -0.88 -4.41
N ARG A 18 8.77 -1.27 -5.64
CA ARG A 18 10.11 -1.02 -6.22
C ARG A 18 10.44 0.46 -6.30
N ALA A 19 9.48 1.32 -6.61
CA ALA A 19 9.66 2.76 -6.67
C ALA A 19 10.00 3.33 -5.29
N ILE A 20 9.30 2.91 -4.23
CA ILE A 20 9.63 3.30 -2.84
C ILE A 20 11.04 2.84 -2.47
N ILE A 21 11.40 1.59 -2.75
CA ILE A 21 12.73 1.04 -2.45
C ILE A 21 13.82 1.78 -3.25
N SER A 22 13.55 2.16 -4.49
CA SER A 22 14.48 2.95 -5.30
C SER A 22 14.62 4.37 -4.76
N LEU A 23 13.51 4.98 -4.34
CA LEU A 23 13.49 6.31 -3.76
C LEU A 23 14.28 6.34 -2.45
N SER A 24 14.12 5.34 -1.57
CA SER A 24 14.78 5.29 -0.26
C SER A 24 16.30 5.27 -0.33
N LYS A 25 16.86 4.83 -1.46
CA LYS A 25 18.31 4.76 -1.72
C LYS A 25 18.89 6.05 -2.30
N ARG A 26 18.08 7.09 -2.53
CA ARG A 26 18.56 8.36 -3.09
C ARG A 26 19.13 9.25 -2.00
N TYR A 27 20.36 9.71 -2.21
CA TYR A 27 21.06 10.60 -1.30
C TYR A 27 21.12 12.01 -1.88
N THR A 28 21.36 13.01 -1.03
CA THR A 28 21.57 14.40 -1.45
C THR A 28 22.75 14.56 -2.40
N SER A 29 23.72 13.65 -2.36
CA SER A 29 24.86 13.60 -3.29
C SER A 29 24.49 13.12 -4.70
N THR A 30 23.37 12.41 -4.87
CA THR A 30 22.97 11.78 -6.14
C THR A 30 21.60 12.23 -6.65
N SER A 31 20.85 13.02 -5.86
CA SER A 31 19.50 13.48 -6.18
C SER A 31 19.15 14.75 -5.42
N VAL A 32 18.45 15.68 -6.09
CA VAL A 32 17.85 16.87 -5.45
C VAL A 32 16.68 16.50 -4.53
N PHE A 33 16.09 15.32 -4.75
CA PHE A 33 15.06 14.73 -3.91
C PHE A 33 15.66 13.53 -3.16
N PRO A 34 16.25 13.73 -1.97
CA PRO A 34 16.74 12.63 -1.16
C PRO A 34 15.56 11.82 -0.62
N GLY A 35 15.74 10.51 -0.47
CA GLY A 35 14.68 9.60 -0.04
C GLY A 35 14.97 8.87 1.26
N ASN A 36 16.05 9.21 1.98
CA ASN A 36 16.44 8.54 3.23
C ASN A 36 15.30 8.44 4.27
N ASN A 37 14.34 9.36 4.24
CA ASN A 37 13.14 9.33 5.11
C ASN A 37 12.22 8.12 4.84
N TYR A 38 12.42 7.40 3.74
CA TYR A 38 11.64 6.22 3.36
C TYR A 38 12.39 4.90 3.59
N VAL A 39 13.56 4.92 4.24
CA VAL A 39 14.35 3.70 4.49
C VAL A 39 13.54 2.71 5.33
N ASP A 40 12.97 3.14 6.45
CA ASP A 40 12.18 2.27 7.33
C ASP A 40 10.93 1.71 6.62
N LEU A 41 10.23 2.56 5.85
CA LEU A 41 9.09 2.13 5.04
C LEU A 41 9.50 1.10 3.97
N ALA A 42 10.64 1.32 3.29
CA ALA A 42 11.14 0.41 2.27
C ALA A 42 11.58 -0.94 2.87
N GLU A 43 12.27 -0.91 4.01
CA GLU A 43 12.68 -2.12 4.75
C GLU A 43 11.47 -2.90 5.24
N TRP A 44 10.46 -2.21 5.76
CA TRP A 44 9.21 -2.84 6.18
C TRP A 44 8.45 -3.47 5.00
N ILE A 45 8.38 -2.79 3.84
CA ILE A 45 7.78 -3.37 2.62
C ILE A 45 8.50 -4.65 2.20
N LEU A 46 9.82 -4.70 2.31
CA LEU A 46 10.66 -5.85 1.94
C LEU A 46 10.39 -7.10 2.81
N GLN A 47 9.80 -6.95 3.99
CA GLN A 47 9.46 -8.08 4.85
C GLN A 47 8.40 -8.99 4.21
N ASP A 48 7.50 -8.44 3.40
CA ASP A 48 6.52 -9.22 2.65
C ASP A 48 7.06 -9.59 1.26
N ARG A 49 7.75 -10.73 1.22
CA ARG A 49 8.38 -11.27 0.00
C ARG A 49 7.39 -11.53 -1.14
N ASN A 50 6.10 -11.68 -0.86
CA ASN A 50 5.11 -11.93 -1.91
C ASN A 50 4.87 -10.71 -2.79
N ILE A 51 5.16 -9.50 -2.29
CA ILE A 51 4.94 -8.22 -3.00
C ILE A 51 5.93 -7.99 -4.13
N LEU A 52 7.10 -8.62 -4.07
CA LEU A 52 8.16 -8.49 -5.08
C LEU A 52 8.30 -9.73 -5.95
N ARG A 53 7.49 -10.77 -5.70
CA ARG A 53 7.61 -12.06 -6.35
C ARG A 53 6.82 -12.08 -7.66
N THR A 54 7.45 -11.64 -8.73
CA THR A 54 7.05 -12.03 -10.09
C THR A 54 7.05 -13.55 -10.20
N LYS A 55 5.92 -14.15 -10.59
CA LYS A 55 5.66 -15.60 -10.68
C LYS A 55 6.89 -16.41 -11.10
N SER A 56 7.63 -16.93 -10.12
CA SER A 56 8.50 -18.09 -10.27
C SER A 56 8.20 -18.99 -9.08
N GLY A 57 7.64 -20.16 -9.38
CA GLY A 57 7.25 -21.14 -8.39
C GLY A 57 8.48 -21.78 -7.79
N LEU A 58 8.74 -21.52 -6.50
CA LEU A 58 9.34 -22.45 -5.54
C LEU A 58 9.26 -21.77 -4.17
N SER A 59 8.45 -22.36 -3.29
CA SER A 59 8.23 -21.91 -1.91
C SER A 59 9.23 -22.58 -0.98
N PRO A 60 9.81 -21.82 -0.05
CA PRO A 60 9.93 -22.31 1.32
C PRO A 60 9.16 -21.38 2.27
N LYS A 61 8.37 -22.02 3.14
CA LYS A 61 7.51 -21.41 4.16
C LYS A 61 8.30 -20.41 5.05
N PRO A 62 7.89 -19.14 5.16
CA PRO A 62 8.53 -18.18 6.06
C PRO A 62 8.10 -18.38 7.53
N PRO A 63 8.93 -17.95 8.50
CA PRO A 63 8.59 -18.00 9.92
C PRO A 63 7.39 -17.08 10.21
N SER A 64 6.38 -17.66 10.83
CA SER A 64 5.17 -17.00 11.30
C SER A 64 5.51 -15.99 12.40
N LEU A 65 5.51 -14.70 12.08
CA LEU A 65 5.24 -13.68 13.09
C LEU A 65 3.76 -13.75 13.44
N VAL A 66 3.50 -14.28 14.64
CA VAL A 66 2.18 -14.47 15.23
C VAL A 66 1.40 -13.14 15.20
N HIS A 67 0.53 -12.97 14.21
CA HIS A 67 -0.61 -12.07 14.30
C HIS A 67 -1.81 -12.95 14.60
N ARG A 68 -2.28 -12.82 15.85
CA ARG A 68 -3.34 -13.62 16.46
C ARG A 68 -4.58 -13.66 15.55
N ALA A 69 -5.08 -14.88 15.36
CA ALA A 69 -6.25 -15.24 14.57
C ALA A 69 -7.46 -14.30 14.77
N GLY A 70 -8.05 -13.84 13.66
CA GLY A 70 -9.44 -13.36 13.64
C GLY A 70 -9.75 -12.10 12.81
N ALA A 71 -8.78 -11.23 12.56
CA ALA A 71 -9.01 -10.01 11.76
C ALA A 71 -8.26 -10.10 10.43
N THR A 72 -8.97 -10.56 9.40
CA THR A 72 -8.64 -10.21 8.02
C THR A 72 -8.48 -8.69 7.95
N HIS A 73 -7.36 -8.20 7.44
CA HIS A 73 -7.23 -6.76 7.19
C HIS A 73 -8.18 -6.44 6.04
N ASP A 74 -9.38 -6.02 6.41
CA ASP A 74 -10.47 -5.76 5.48
C ASP A 74 -10.29 -4.34 4.94
N LEU A 75 -10.10 -4.23 3.63
CA LEU A 75 -10.29 -2.99 2.88
C LEU A 75 -11.77 -2.91 2.51
N VAL A 76 -12.43 -1.82 2.85
CA VAL A 76 -13.78 -1.53 2.38
C VAL A 76 -13.73 -0.33 1.46
N VAL A 77 -14.15 -0.52 0.21
CA VAL A 77 -14.28 0.55 -0.77
C VAL A 77 -15.76 0.90 -0.90
N VAL A 78 -16.07 2.16 -0.63
CA VAL A 78 -17.41 2.72 -0.82
C VAL A 78 -17.36 3.65 -2.01
N TYR A 79 -18.20 3.42 -3.00
CA TYR A 79 -18.26 4.28 -4.18
C TYR A 79 -19.69 4.50 -4.61
N TYR A 80 -19.91 5.64 -5.26
CA TYR A 80 -21.14 5.90 -5.98
C TYR A 80 -20.91 5.47 -7.44
N ASN A 81 -21.92 4.90 -8.08
CA ASN A 81 -21.78 4.40 -9.45
C ASN A 81 -22.74 5.16 -10.38
N ALA A 82 -22.53 5.04 -11.69
CA ALA A 82 -23.36 5.64 -12.74
C ALA A 82 -24.84 5.21 -12.63
N ASP A 83 -25.12 4.07 -12.00
CA ASP A 83 -26.47 3.60 -11.66
C ASP A 83 -27.15 4.39 -10.52
N LYS A 84 -26.49 5.44 -10.02
CA LYS A 84 -26.93 6.32 -8.94
C LYS A 84 -27.11 5.62 -7.59
N LYS A 85 -26.41 4.50 -7.36
CA LYS A 85 -26.43 3.76 -6.10
C LYS A 85 -25.07 3.76 -5.42
N TRP A 86 -25.13 3.65 -4.09
CA TRP A 86 -23.95 3.39 -3.26
C TRP A 86 -23.63 1.91 -3.27
N HIS A 87 -22.37 1.59 -3.57
CA HIS A 87 -21.84 0.24 -3.53
C HIS A 87 -20.76 0.15 -2.45
N ILE A 88 -20.70 -1.00 -1.79
CA ILE A 88 -19.75 -1.30 -0.73
C ILE A 88 -19.07 -2.62 -1.09
N GLU A 89 -17.77 -2.56 -1.35
CA GLU A 89 -16.96 -3.73 -1.67
C GLU A 89 -15.95 -3.98 -0.56
N GLY A 90 -15.91 -5.22 -0.06
CA GLY A 90 -14.98 -5.66 0.96
C GLY A 90 -13.91 -6.57 0.36
N TYR A 91 -12.65 -6.28 0.65
CA TYR A 91 -11.51 -7.06 0.22
C TYR A 91 -10.70 -7.49 1.44
N ASP A 92 -10.36 -8.77 1.51
CA ASP A 92 -9.36 -9.27 2.44
C ASP A 92 -7.94 -9.17 1.83
N SER A 93 -6.94 -9.53 2.64
CA SER A 93 -5.53 -9.50 2.21
C SER A 93 -5.26 -10.42 0.99
N GLU A 94 -5.94 -11.56 0.90
CA GLU A 94 -5.76 -12.53 -0.18
C GLU A 94 -6.31 -12.00 -1.50
N LYS A 95 -7.46 -11.31 -1.44
CA LYS A 95 -8.17 -10.66 -2.55
C LYS A 95 -7.66 -9.28 -2.93
N SER A 96 -6.59 -8.79 -2.33
CA SER A 96 -6.00 -7.48 -2.71
C SER A 96 -5.61 -7.38 -4.19
N GLN A 97 -5.36 -8.49 -4.89
CA GLN A 97 -5.13 -8.50 -6.34
C GLN A 97 -6.42 -8.19 -7.14
N GLU A 98 -7.58 -8.55 -6.61
CA GLU A 98 -8.89 -8.29 -7.23
C GLU A 98 -9.19 -6.79 -7.26
N LEU A 99 -8.75 -6.03 -6.24
CA LEU A 99 -8.88 -4.58 -6.22
C LEU A 99 -8.28 -3.91 -7.47
N HIS A 100 -7.15 -4.42 -7.98
CA HIS A 100 -6.53 -3.89 -9.21
C HIS A 100 -7.23 -4.36 -10.48
N GLY A 101 -7.86 -5.55 -10.45
CA GLY A 101 -8.63 -6.11 -11.56
C GLY A 101 -10.00 -5.47 -11.72
N ASP A 102 -10.59 -4.97 -10.63
CA ASP A 102 -11.87 -4.27 -10.62
C ASP A 102 -11.71 -2.88 -11.26
N MET A 103 -11.80 -2.88 -12.58
CA MET A 103 -11.88 -1.73 -13.46
C MET A 103 -13.26 -1.05 -13.39
N HIS A 104 -13.96 -1.19 -12.26
CA HIS A 104 -15.37 -0.79 -12.14
C HIS A 104 -15.58 0.72 -12.18
N ILE A 105 -14.50 1.51 -12.06
CA ILE A 105 -14.56 2.97 -12.08
C ILE A 105 -13.64 3.48 -13.18
N SER A 106 -14.22 3.59 -14.37
CA SER A 106 -13.66 4.40 -15.44
C SER A 106 -13.41 5.80 -14.88
N ALA A 107 -12.16 6.24 -14.99
CA ALA A 107 -11.68 7.53 -14.59
C ALA A 107 -12.56 8.64 -15.19
N GLY A 108 -13.44 9.23 -14.39
CA GLY A 108 -14.34 10.28 -14.86
C GLY A 108 -15.11 10.94 -13.74
N ASP A 109 -16.13 10.25 -13.20
CA ASP A 109 -17.26 10.99 -12.61
C ASP A 109 -17.67 10.60 -11.19
N VAL A 110 -16.97 9.67 -10.51
CA VAL A 110 -17.38 9.31 -9.16
C VAL A 110 -16.25 9.09 -8.15
N GLY A 111 -16.34 9.82 -7.03
CA GLY A 111 -15.43 9.69 -5.90
C GLY A 111 -15.60 8.35 -5.18
N GLN A 112 -14.48 7.81 -4.71
CA GLN A 112 -14.43 6.62 -3.88
C GLN A 112 -13.91 6.98 -2.48
N ILE A 113 -14.45 6.33 -1.46
CA ILE A 113 -13.97 6.40 -0.09
C ILE A 113 -13.43 5.02 0.27
N VAL A 114 -12.18 4.98 0.72
CA VAL A 114 -11.47 3.74 1.03
C VAL A 114 -11.21 3.68 2.53
N PHE A 115 -11.75 2.66 3.18
CA PHE A 115 -11.53 2.37 4.60
C PHE A 115 -10.60 1.18 4.74
N ILE A 116 -9.56 1.31 5.56
CA ILE A 116 -8.66 0.22 5.92
C ILE A 116 -8.87 -0.07 7.40
N ARG A 117 -9.28 -1.30 7.73
CA ARG A 117 -9.46 -1.73 9.11
C ARG A 117 -8.16 -2.27 9.69
N GLY A 118 -7.76 -1.74 10.85
CA GLY A 118 -6.56 -2.17 11.56
C GLY A 118 -5.28 -1.53 11.01
N PHE A 119 -4.14 -2.20 11.22
CA PHE A 119 -2.84 -1.72 10.73
C PHE A 119 -2.70 -2.01 9.23
N ILE A 120 -2.24 -1.03 8.47
CA ILE A 120 -2.01 -1.24 7.04
C ILE A 120 -0.87 -2.26 6.85
N SER A 121 -1.10 -3.27 6.02
CA SER A 121 -0.07 -4.25 5.68
C SER A 121 0.79 -3.77 4.50
N PRO A 122 2.01 -4.30 4.30
CA PRO A 122 2.84 -3.97 3.13
C PRO A 122 2.10 -4.16 1.81
N ARG A 123 1.30 -5.23 1.73
CA ARG A 123 0.50 -5.59 0.57
C ARG A 123 -0.56 -4.54 0.28
N TRP A 124 -1.22 -4.01 1.32
CA TRP A 124 -2.19 -2.93 1.17
C TRP A 124 -1.54 -1.60 0.78
N VAL A 125 -0.39 -1.23 1.36
CA VAL A 125 0.37 -0.02 0.94
C VAL A 125 0.66 -0.06 -0.56
N SER A 126 1.15 -1.20 -1.04
CA SER A 126 1.52 -1.37 -2.45
C SER A 126 0.30 -1.34 -3.37
N THR A 127 -0.79 -1.99 -2.96
CA THR A 127 -2.02 -2.11 -3.76
C THR A 127 -2.78 -0.78 -3.82
N VAL A 128 -3.00 -0.13 -2.68
CA VAL A 128 -3.70 1.17 -2.60
C VAL A 128 -2.84 2.28 -3.22
N GLY A 129 -1.53 2.29 -2.91
CA GLY A 129 -0.58 3.25 -3.47
C GLY A 129 -0.53 3.20 -4.99
N SER A 130 -0.48 2.00 -5.56
CA SER A 130 -0.50 1.79 -7.00
C SER A 130 -1.86 2.15 -7.63
N LYS A 131 -2.99 1.66 -7.08
CA LYS A 131 -4.33 1.91 -7.66
C LYS A 131 -4.74 3.39 -7.64
N TYR A 132 -4.46 4.09 -6.54
CA TYR A 132 -4.93 5.47 -6.33
C TYR A 132 -3.84 6.52 -6.48
N ASN A 133 -2.62 6.13 -6.87
CA ASN A 133 -1.45 7.01 -6.96
C ASN A 133 -1.18 7.78 -5.65
N VAL A 134 -1.30 7.10 -4.51
CA VAL A 134 -1.02 7.70 -3.19
C VAL A 134 0.47 7.93 -3.03
N ASP A 135 0.86 9.07 -2.50
CA ASP A 135 2.27 9.37 -2.21
C ASP A 135 2.80 8.51 -1.03
N PRO A 136 4.01 7.92 -1.11
CA PRO A 136 4.63 7.18 -0.01
C PRO A 136 4.70 7.95 1.32
N GLU A 137 4.80 9.29 1.27
CA GLU A 137 4.79 10.16 2.45
C GLU A 137 3.51 10.02 3.26
N PHE A 138 2.37 9.83 2.59
CA PHE A 138 1.08 9.64 3.26
C PHE A 138 1.14 8.42 4.19
N PHE A 139 1.63 7.28 3.69
CA PHE A 139 1.76 6.06 4.47
C PHE A 139 2.78 6.21 5.59
N ARG A 140 3.92 6.86 5.33
CA ARG A 140 4.95 7.13 6.33
C ARG A 140 4.37 7.91 7.51
N ARG A 141 3.73 9.07 7.24
CA ARG A 141 3.11 9.91 8.26
C ARG A 141 2.00 9.18 9.02
N HIS A 142 1.20 8.37 8.32
CA HIS A 142 0.14 7.58 8.95
C HIS A 142 0.70 6.54 9.94
N MET A 143 1.75 5.82 9.56
CA MET A 143 2.41 4.85 10.45
C MET A 143 3.14 5.51 11.62
N ASP A 144 3.78 6.67 11.40
CA ASP A 144 4.39 7.47 12.48
C ASP A 144 3.33 7.89 13.52
N PHE A 145 2.16 8.34 13.05
CA PHE A 145 1.03 8.70 13.91
C PHE A 145 0.52 7.51 14.74
N LEU A 146 0.39 6.34 14.12
CA LEU A 146 0.00 5.11 14.83
C LEU A 146 1.03 4.71 15.89
N SER A 147 2.32 4.95 15.63
CA SER A 147 3.40 4.65 16.58
C SER A 147 3.31 5.52 17.84
N GLY A 148 3.01 6.81 17.69
CA GLY A 148 2.76 7.71 18.84
C GLY A 148 1.49 7.37 19.62
N THR A 149 0.44 6.93 18.92
CA THR A 149 -0.85 6.58 19.53
C THR A 149 -0.76 5.27 20.32
N ALA A 150 -0.06 4.26 19.80
CA ALA A 150 0.17 3.00 20.50
C ALA A 150 0.98 3.19 21.80
N ALA A 151 1.98 4.07 21.78
CA ALA A 151 2.75 4.42 22.97
C ALA A 151 1.90 5.12 24.05
N GLN A 152 0.97 6.00 23.65
CA GLN A 152 0.06 6.69 24.59
C GLN A 152 -0.97 5.74 25.21
N ILE A 153 -1.47 4.75 24.45
CA ILE A 153 -2.42 3.75 24.97
C ILE A 153 -1.76 2.88 26.05
N LEU A 154 -0.49 2.53 25.89
CA LEU A 154 0.25 1.74 26.90
C LEU A 154 0.58 2.56 28.16
N GLN A 155 0.58 3.88 28.08
CA GLN A 155 0.84 4.76 29.22
C GLN A 155 -0.41 5.04 30.07
N ASN A 156 -1.60 4.88 29.50
CA ASN A 156 -2.88 5.09 30.19
C ASN A 156 -3.41 3.86 30.95
N HIS A 157 -2.68 2.73 30.95
CA HIS A 157 -3.08 1.49 31.64
C HIS A 157 -2.16 1.11 32.81
N MET A 158 -1.34 2.04 33.32
CA MET A 158 -0.45 1.82 34.48
C MET A 158 -0.88 2.54 35.77
N TRP A 159 -2.18 2.76 35.97
CA TRP A 159 -2.75 3.10 37.29
C TRP A 159 -4.06 2.35 37.49
#